data_AF-A0A8J3GGQ9-F1
#
_entry.id   AF-A0A8J3GGQ9-F1
#
_cell.length_a   1.000
_cell.length_b   1.000
_cell.length_c   1.000
_cell.angle_alpha   90.00
_cell.angle_beta   90.00
_cell.angle_gamma   90.00
#
_symmetry.space_group_name_H-M   'P 1'
#
loop_
_entity.id
_entity.type
_entity.pdbx_description
1 polymer ?
#
loop_
_entity_poly.entity_id
_entity_poly.type
_entity_poly.pdbx_seq_one_letter_code
_entity_poly.pdbx_strand_id
1 'polypeptide(L)'
;MQLGVDARSWSDYKPLQAKATSLVATYFCALLLQAIAQFTEIKRGIMANKVSAKKATRKIAARTEVNKSRRSRVRSFLRKVEEAIAAGDQQAASAALQAAQPELMRAANKRVFHQKTASRKVSRLANRVNAIAAA
;
A
#
# COMPACT_ATOMS: atom_id res chain seq x y z
N MET A 1 38.14 -9.07 -31.43
CA MET A 1 36.80 -8.55 -31.75
C MET A 1 36.58 -7.29 -30.93
N GLN A 2 36.83 -6.13 -31.54
CA GLN A 2 36.63 -4.81 -30.93
C GLN A 2 35.15 -4.39 -31.08
N LEU A 3 34.62 -3.77 -30.03
CA LEU A 3 33.27 -3.24 -29.93
C LEU A 3 33.10 -2.01 -30.82
N GLY A 4 32.02 -1.96 -31.60
CA GLY A 4 31.61 -0.78 -32.37
C GLY A 4 30.10 -0.59 -32.26
N VAL A 5 29.66 0.10 -31.20
CA VAL A 5 28.29 0.62 -31.08
C VAL A 5 28.36 2.08 -31.50
N ASP A 6 28.05 2.38 -32.76
CA ASP A 6 27.97 3.76 -33.24
C ASP A 6 26.74 4.43 -32.64
N ALA A 7 26.97 5.23 -31.61
CA ALA A 7 25.98 6.13 -31.02
C ALA A 7 25.69 7.27 -32.00
N ARG A 8 24.58 7.16 -32.74
CA ARG A 8 23.99 8.31 -33.44
C ARG A 8 23.53 9.33 -32.42
N SER A 9 24.18 10.49 -32.37
CA SER A 9 23.87 11.56 -31.42
C SER A 9 22.50 12.17 -31.72
N TRP A 10 21.69 12.30 -30.68
CA TRP A 10 20.34 12.87 -30.70
C TRP A 10 20.29 14.36 -31.13
N SER A 11 21.45 15.00 -31.25
CA SER A 11 21.63 16.41 -31.66
C SER A 11 21.19 16.72 -33.08
N ASP A 12 21.08 15.72 -33.95
CA ASP A 12 20.98 15.94 -35.40
C ASP A 12 19.54 16.07 -35.92
N TYR A 13 18.52 15.84 -35.09
CA TYR A 13 17.10 15.87 -35.48
C TYR A 13 16.37 17.16 -35.08
N LYS A 14 17.09 18.27 -34.90
CA LYS A 14 16.54 19.54 -34.40
C LYS A 14 15.63 20.35 -35.37
N PRO A 15 15.65 20.20 -36.71
CA PRO A 15 14.84 21.09 -37.57
C PRO A 15 13.38 20.66 -37.76
N LEU A 16 12.96 19.48 -37.27
CA LEU A 16 11.57 19.00 -37.39
C LEU A 16 10.66 19.41 -36.21
N GLN A 17 11.21 20.08 -35.20
CA GLN A 17 10.56 20.27 -33.90
C GLN A 17 9.60 21.47 -33.82
N ALA A 18 9.55 22.35 -34.82
CA ALA A 18 8.79 23.61 -34.73
C ALA A 18 7.32 23.52 -35.21
N LYS A 19 6.96 22.58 -36.10
CA LYS A 19 5.56 22.39 -36.56
C LYS A 19 4.90 21.13 -35.99
N ALA A 20 5.70 20.16 -35.55
CA ALA A 20 5.21 18.93 -34.92
C ALA A 20 4.70 19.16 -33.48
N THR A 21 5.15 20.22 -32.79
CA THR A 21 4.87 20.43 -31.36
C THR A 21 3.45 20.90 -31.05
N SER A 22 2.75 21.59 -31.95
CA SER A 22 1.35 22.00 -31.72
C SER A 22 0.34 20.90 -32.07
N LEU A 23 0.55 20.21 -33.19
CA LEU A 23 -0.33 19.13 -33.65
C LEU A 23 -0.16 17.84 -32.84
N VAL A 24 1.06 17.50 -32.41
CA VAL A 24 1.28 16.32 -31.56
C VAL A 24 0.75 16.56 -30.14
N ALA A 25 0.81 17.79 -29.62
CA ALA A 25 0.25 18.13 -28.31
C ALA A 25 -1.29 18.11 -28.28
N THR A 26 -1.95 18.60 -29.34
CA THR A 26 -3.43 18.52 -29.44
C THR A 26 -3.90 17.09 -29.69
N TYR A 27 -3.18 16.31 -30.51
CA TYR A 27 -3.51 14.89 -30.72
C TYR A 27 -3.27 14.04 -29.46
N PHE A 28 -2.17 14.27 -28.73
CA PHE A 28 -1.88 13.54 -27.51
C PHE A 28 -2.87 13.91 -26.38
N CYS A 29 -3.31 15.17 -26.30
CA CYS A 29 -4.36 15.61 -25.38
C CYS A 29 -5.74 15.03 -25.75
N ALA A 30 -6.11 15.02 -27.03
CA ALA A 30 -7.34 14.41 -27.52
C ALA A 30 -7.36 12.89 -27.25
N LEU A 31 -6.25 12.19 -27.54
CA LEU A 31 -6.11 10.76 -27.23
C LEU A 31 -6.11 10.49 -25.72
N LEU A 32 -5.53 11.36 -24.89
CA LEU A 32 -5.63 11.27 -23.43
C LEU A 32 -7.07 11.45 -22.95
N LEU A 33 -7.81 12.43 -23.47
CA LEU A 33 -9.22 12.63 -23.12
C LEU A 33 -10.10 11.48 -23.60
N GLN A 34 -9.84 10.93 -24.79
CA GLN A 34 -10.55 9.77 -25.33
C GLN A 34 -10.23 8.49 -24.54
N ALA A 35 -8.97 8.31 -24.11
CA ALA A 35 -8.56 7.22 -23.23
C ALA A 35 -9.14 7.37 -21.82
N ILE A 36 -9.20 8.59 -21.27
CA ILE A 36 -9.85 8.86 -19.98
C ILE A 36 -11.36 8.59 -20.09
N ALA A 37 -12.02 9.00 -21.18
CA ALA A 37 -13.43 8.71 -21.41
C ALA A 37 -13.70 7.20 -21.55
N GLN A 38 -12.88 6.48 -22.33
CA GLN A 38 -12.95 5.01 -22.44
C GLN A 38 -12.68 4.31 -21.10
N PHE A 39 -11.74 4.81 -20.29
CA PHE A 39 -11.48 4.31 -18.94
C PHE A 39 -12.68 4.52 -18.00
N THR A 40 -13.42 5.63 -18.15
CA THR A 40 -14.67 5.85 -17.39
C THR A 40 -15.83 4.98 -17.86
N GLU A 41 -15.93 4.68 -19.17
CA GLU A 41 -16.91 3.75 -19.74
C GLU A 41 -16.68 2.30 -19.30
N ILE A 42 -15.42 1.84 -19.26
CA ILE A 42 -15.06 0.52 -18.73
C ILE A 42 -15.50 0.37 -17.26
N LYS A 43 -15.46 1.45 -16.46
CA LYS A 43 -15.95 1.43 -15.08
C LYS A 43 -17.48 1.38 -14.95
N ARG A 44 -18.26 1.85 -15.94
CA ARG A 44 -19.73 1.78 -15.91
C ARG A 44 -20.27 0.35 -16.05
N GLY A 45 -19.55 -0.53 -16.75
CA GLY A 45 -19.91 -1.94 -16.93
C GLY A 45 -19.69 -2.85 -15.71
N ILE A 46 -18.97 -2.37 -14.68
CA ILE A 46 -18.66 -3.14 -13.44
C ILE A 46 -19.76 -2.96 -12.39
N MET A 47 -20.93 -2.43 -12.76
CA MET A 47 -22.07 -2.39 -11.86
C MET A 47 -22.68 -3.79 -11.81
N ALA A 48 -22.48 -4.47 -10.68
CA ALA A 48 -22.99 -5.80 -10.40
C ALA A 48 -24.44 -5.99 -10.89
N ASN A 49 -24.63 -6.68 -12.01
CA ASN A 49 -25.95 -6.82 -12.63
C ASN A 49 -26.82 -7.88 -11.94
N LYS A 50 -26.20 -8.92 -11.37
CA LYS A 50 -26.88 -10.00 -10.63
C LYS A 50 -27.21 -9.57 -9.20
N VAL A 51 -28.39 -9.95 -8.72
CA VAL A 51 -28.87 -9.64 -7.35
C VAL A 51 -27.88 -10.12 -6.27
N SER A 52 -27.26 -11.28 -6.48
CA SER A 52 -26.23 -11.84 -5.59
C SER A 52 -24.97 -10.96 -5.51
N ALA A 53 -24.53 -10.41 -6.64
CA ALA A 53 -23.36 -9.55 -6.73
C ALA A 53 -23.61 -8.19 -6.06
N LYS A 54 -24.79 -7.58 -6.26
CA LYS A 54 -25.19 -6.35 -5.53
C LYS A 54 -25.17 -6.57 -4.01
N LYS A 55 -25.66 -7.73 -3.55
CA LYS A 55 -25.62 -8.12 -2.13
C LYS A 55 -24.17 -8.32 -1.63
N ALA A 56 -23.29 -8.92 -2.43
CA ALA A 56 -21.90 -9.11 -2.08
C ALA A 56 -21.17 -7.77 -1.90
N THR A 57 -21.37 -6.80 -2.81
CA THR A 57 -20.78 -5.45 -2.71
C THR A 57 -21.17 -4.76 -1.40
N ARG A 58 -22.46 -4.78 -1.03
CA ARG A 58 -22.92 -4.22 0.25
C ARG A 58 -22.27 -4.89 1.46
N LYS A 59 -22.16 -6.22 1.45
CA LYS A 59 -21.49 -6.98 2.52
C LYS A 59 -20.00 -6.66 2.61
N ILE A 60 -19.32 -6.51 1.47
CA ILE A 60 -17.89 -6.18 1.42
C ILE A 60 -17.66 -4.79 2.00
N ALA A 61 -18.48 -3.79 1.64
CA ALA A 61 -18.37 -2.43 2.19
C ALA A 61 -18.45 -2.44 3.73
N ALA A 62 -19.50 -3.05 4.29
CA ALA A 62 -19.67 -3.15 5.75
C ALA A 62 -18.51 -3.88 6.45
N ARG A 63 -18.04 -5.00 5.88
CA ARG A 63 -16.89 -5.75 6.42
C ARG A 63 -15.58 -4.96 6.33
N THR A 64 -15.41 -4.18 5.26
CA THR A 64 -14.19 -3.41 5.01
C THR A 64 -14.05 -2.29 6.03
N GLU A 65 -15.13 -1.58 6.35
CA GLU A 65 -15.11 -0.52 7.38
C GLU A 65 -14.71 -1.06 8.76
N VAL A 66 -15.33 -2.16 9.20
CA VAL A 66 -14.99 -2.80 10.48
C VAL A 66 -13.55 -3.33 10.49
N ASN A 67 -13.08 -3.92 9.38
CA ASN A 67 -11.71 -4.42 9.28
C ASN A 67 -10.68 -3.28 9.17
N LYS A 68 -11.07 -2.12 8.63
CA LYS A 68 -10.24 -0.92 8.56
C LYS A 68 -9.99 -0.37 9.96
N SER A 69 -11.04 -0.21 10.78
CA SER A 69 -10.91 0.28 12.15
C SER A 69 -10.07 -0.66 13.03
N ARG A 70 -10.30 -1.97 12.94
CA ARG A 70 -9.51 -2.99 13.68
C ARG A 70 -8.03 -2.97 13.28
N ARG A 71 -7.72 -2.91 11.98
CA ARG A 71 -6.32 -2.81 11.50
C ARG A 71 -5.66 -1.51 11.94
N SER A 72 -6.39 -0.39 11.90
CA SER A 72 -5.89 0.90 12.36
C SER A 72 -5.55 0.86 13.85
N ARG A 73 -6.45 0.33 14.69
CA ARG A 73 -6.20 0.19 16.14
C ARG A 73 -4.91 -0.58 16.43
N VAL A 74 -4.74 -1.76 15.84
CA VAL A 74 -3.53 -2.57 16.02
C VAL A 74 -2.28 -1.83 15.57
N ARG A 75 -2.32 -1.14 14.42
CA ARG A 75 -1.17 -0.36 13.93
C ARG A 75 -0.74 0.75 14.88
N SER A 76 -1.69 1.41 15.55
CA SER A 76 -1.36 2.44 16.53
C SER A 76 -0.59 1.87 17.73
N PHE A 77 -0.99 0.70 18.24
CA PHE A 77 -0.24 0.04 19.33
C PHE A 77 1.14 -0.42 18.90
N LEU A 78 1.26 -0.98 17.68
CA LEU A 78 2.56 -1.38 17.14
C LEU A 78 3.50 -0.17 16.98
N ARG A 79 2.97 0.97 16.52
CA ARG A 79 3.75 2.20 16.40
C ARG A 79 4.30 2.67 17.75
N LYS A 80 3.48 2.65 18.81
CA LYS A 80 3.93 3.01 20.16
C LYS A 80 5.09 2.14 20.65
N VAL A 81 5.05 0.84 20.36
CA VAL A 81 6.17 -0.08 20.68
C VAL A 81 7.41 0.28 19.88
N GLU A 82 7.26 0.55 18.58
CA GLU A 82 8.38 0.95 17.71
C GLU A 82 9.01 2.29 18.11
N GLU A 83 8.19 3.26 18.53
CA GLU A 83 8.64 4.56 19.07
C GLU A 83 9.42 4.37 20.39
N ALA A 84 8.92 3.54 21.31
CA ALA A 84 9.64 3.23 22.56
C ALA A 84 10.97 2.49 22.31
N ILE A 85 11.00 1.57 21.33
CA ILE A 85 12.24 0.91 20.88
C ILE A 85 13.23 1.93 20.31
N ALA A 86 12.76 2.91 19.54
CA ALA A 86 13.63 3.95 18.98
C ALA A 86 14.17 4.91 20.04
N ALA A 87 13.40 5.17 21.10
CA ALA A 87 13.84 5.97 22.24
C ALA A 87 14.84 5.25 23.16
N GLY A 88 14.96 3.91 23.08
CA GLY A 88 15.90 3.13 23.88
C GLY A 88 15.45 2.82 25.31
N ASP A 89 14.22 3.17 25.70
CA ASP A 89 13.69 2.86 27.03
C ASP A 89 13.09 1.44 27.07
N GLN A 90 13.81 0.52 27.72
CA GLN A 90 13.40 -0.88 27.85
C GLN A 90 12.12 -1.05 28.67
N GLN A 91 11.92 -0.27 29.74
CA GLN A 91 10.76 -0.40 30.62
C GLN A 91 9.51 0.05 29.88
N ALA A 92 9.57 1.21 29.23
CA ALA A 92 8.48 1.71 28.40
C ALA A 92 8.15 0.76 27.23
N ALA A 93 9.18 0.19 26.57
CA ALA A 93 8.98 -0.75 25.47
C ALA A 93 8.30 -2.06 25.92
N SER A 94 8.68 -2.59 27.10
CA SER A 94 8.08 -3.80 27.65
C SER A 94 6.60 -3.59 28.04
N ALA A 95 6.29 -2.46 28.68
CA ALA A 95 4.91 -2.08 29.02
C ALA A 95 4.05 -1.87 27.78
N ALA A 96 4.59 -1.20 26.75
CA ALA A 96 3.91 -1.02 25.47
C ALA A 96 3.64 -2.36 24.76
N LEU A 97 4.59 -3.31 24.83
CA LEU A 97 4.44 -4.63 24.23
C LEU A 97 3.35 -5.45 24.93
N GLN A 98 3.29 -5.42 26.26
CA GLN A 98 2.23 -6.06 27.04
C GLN A 98 0.84 -5.50 26.68
N ALA A 99 0.73 -4.19 26.46
CA ALA A 99 -0.52 -3.57 26.00
C ALA A 99 -0.87 -3.93 24.54
N ALA A 100 0.12 -4.10 23.67
CA ALA A 100 -0.09 -4.43 22.25
C ALA A 100 -0.52 -5.88 22.01
N GLN A 101 -0.04 -6.82 22.82
CA GLN A 101 -0.30 -8.26 22.67
C GLN A 101 -1.79 -8.66 22.72
N PRO A 102 -2.62 -8.21 23.69
CA PRO A 102 -4.04 -8.57 23.72
C PRO A 102 -4.81 -7.98 22.53
N GLU A 103 -4.46 -6.78 22.06
CA GLU A 103 -5.11 -6.16 20.90
C GLU A 103 -4.78 -6.90 19.59
N LEU A 104 -3.53 -7.36 19.43
CA LEU A 104 -3.13 -8.23 18.32
C LEU A 104 -3.90 -9.55 18.32
N MET A 105 -4.01 -10.21 19.49
CA MET A 105 -4.70 -11.49 19.62
C MET A 105 -6.21 -11.36 19.43
N ARG A 106 -6.82 -10.27 19.92
CA ARG A 106 -8.23 -9.94 19.62
C ARG A 106 -8.46 -9.79 18.12
N ALA A 107 -7.58 -9.09 17.41
CA ALA A 107 -7.67 -8.94 15.95
C ALA A 107 -7.47 -10.26 15.20
N ALA A 108 -6.60 -11.15 15.70
CA ALA A 108 -6.40 -12.49 15.15
C ALA A 108 -7.65 -13.37 15.30
N ASN A 109 -8.29 -13.34 16.48
CA ASN A 109 -9.54 -14.07 16.74
C ASN A 109 -10.68 -13.60 15.83
N LYS A 110 -10.71 -12.31 15.48
CA LYS A 110 -11.66 -11.74 14.53
C LYS A 110 -11.27 -11.92 13.06
N ARG A 111 -10.28 -12.77 12.77
CA ARG A 111 -9.78 -13.13 11.43
C ARG A 111 -9.31 -11.92 10.61
N VAL A 112 -8.90 -10.84 11.27
CA VAL A 112 -8.29 -9.67 10.60
C VAL A 112 -6.85 -10.00 10.22
N PHE A 113 -6.16 -10.75 11.08
CA PHE A 113 -4.85 -11.33 10.84
C PHE A 113 -4.92 -12.84 11.07
N HIS A 114 -4.06 -13.58 10.39
CA HIS A 114 -3.86 -14.99 10.72
C HIS A 114 -3.13 -15.12 12.07
N GLN A 115 -3.45 -16.14 12.87
CA GLN A 115 -2.84 -16.37 14.19
C GLN A 115 -1.32 -16.44 14.11
N LYS A 116 -0.79 -17.21 13.15
CA LYS A 116 0.66 -17.26 12.85
C LYS A 116 1.26 -15.88 12.51
N THR A 117 0.52 -15.00 11.83
CA THR A 117 1.01 -13.63 11.54
C THR A 117 1.07 -12.79 12.81
N ALA A 118 0.08 -12.89 13.70
CA ALA A 118 0.11 -12.21 14.99
C ALA A 118 1.26 -12.71 15.86
N SER A 119 1.41 -14.03 16.00
CA SER A 119 2.51 -14.67 16.74
C SER A 119 3.89 -14.24 16.21
N ARG A 120 4.09 -14.24 14.88
CA ARG A 120 5.34 -13.75 14.27
C ARG A 120 5.63 -12.29 14.62
N LYS A 121 4.63 -11.43 14.69
CA LYS A 121 4.82 -10.02 15.06
C LYS A 121 5.23 -9.88 16.53
N VAL A 122 4.56 -10.59 17.43
CA VAL A 122 4.90 -10.59 18.86
C VAL A 122 6.34 -11.06 19.06
N SER A 123 6.71 -12.19 18.46
CA SER A 123 8.08 -12.73 18.56
C SER A 123 9.13 -11.75 18.02
N ARG A 124 8.91 -11.14 16.86
CA ARG A 124 9.84 -10.16 16.29
C ARG A 124 10.01 -8.93 17.18
N LEU A 125 8.94 -8.40 17.76
CA LEU A 125 9.01 -7.24 18.65
C LEU A 125 9.68 -7.60 19.98
N ALA A 126 9.37 -8.76 20.56
CA ALA A 126 10.03 -9.24 21.77
C ALA A 126 11.55 -9.37 21.58
N ASN A 127 11.99 -9.95 20.46
CA ASN A 127 13.42 -10.05 20.15
C ASN A 127 14.08 -8.68 20.02
N ARG A 128 13.40 -7.69 19.45
CA ARG A 128 13.92 -6.31 19.35
C ARG A 128 14.02 -5.62 20.71
N VAL A 129 13.02 -5.79 21.57
CA VAL A 129 13.04 -5.24 22.94
C VAL A 129 14.18 -5.88 23.74
N ASN A 130 14.36 -7.20 23.63
CA ASN A 130 15.46 -7.90 24.29
C ASN A 130 16.84 -7.48 23.76
N ALA A 131 16.94 -7.13 22.48
CA ALA A 131 18.20 -6.65 21.90
C ALA A 131 18.64 -5.28 22.47
N ILE A 132 17.70 -4.42 22.89
CA ILE A 132 18.03 -3.16 23.58
C ILE A 132 18.65 -3.44 24.95
N ALA A 133 18.20 -4.50 25.64
CA ALA A 133 18.70 -4.86 26.95
C ALA A 133 20.11 -5.49 26.92
N ALA A 134 20.49 -6.06 25.78
CA ALA A 134 21.77 -6.73 25.57
C ALA A 134 22.83 -5.80 24.96
N ALA A 135 22.44 -4.59 24.53
CA ALA A 135 23.31 -3.54 24.03
C ALA A 135 23.69 -2.58 25.16
#